data_AF-A0A699US09-F1
#
_entry.id   AF-A0A699US09-F1
#
_cell.length_a   1.000
_cell.length_b   1.000
_cell.length_c   1.000
_cell.angle_alpha   90.00
_cell.angle_beta   90.00
_cell.angle_gamma   90.00
#
_symmetry.space_group_name_H-M   'P 1'
#
loop_
_entity.id
_entity.type
_entity.pdbx_description
1 polymer ?
#
loop_
_entity_poly.entity_id
_entity_poly.type
_entity_poly.pdbx_seq_one_letter_code
_entity_poly.pdbx_strand_id
1 'polypeptide(L)' 'MTKITQKKIKFQWGDKQEAAFQLLKQKLCSAPILALPERSEDFVAYCDASIKGLGIVLMQRDK' A
#
# COMPACT_ATOMS: atom_id res chain seq x y z
N MET A 1 -1.69 -15.44 -1.35
CA MET A 1 -2.91 -15.29 -0.51
C MET A 1 -2.51 -15.38 0.96
N THR A 2 -2.90 -14.40 1.79
CA THR A 2 -2.54 -14.39 3.23
C THR A 2 -3.28 -15.51 3.96
N LYS A 3 -2.68 -16.06 5.04
CA LYS A 3 -3.25 -17.23 5.75
C LYS A 3 -4.66 -16.98 6.30
N ILE A 4 -4.96 -15.74 6.69
CA ILE A 4 -6.24 -15.38 7.34
C ILE A 4 -7.45 -15.40 6.40
N THR A 5 -7.25 -15.35 5.07
CA THR A 5 -8.32 -15.39 4.06
C THR A 5 -8.41 -16.72 3.32
N GLN A 6 -7.58 -17.72 3.68
CA GLN A 6 -7.58 -19.02 3.02
C GLN A 6 -8.79 -19.85 3.45
N LYS A 7 -9.49 -20.44 2.46
CA LYS A 7 -10.59 -21.38 2.71
C LYS A 7 -10.09 -22.56 3.55
N LYS A 8 -10.96 -23.08 4.43
CA LYS A 8 -10.69 -24.22 5.34
C LYS A 8 -9.61 -23.96 6.40
N ILE A 9 -9.06 -22.74 6.49
CA ILE A 9 -8.21 -22.32 7.60
C ILE A 9 -9.07 -21.53 8.59
N LYS A 10 -8.98 -21.85 9.89
CA LYS A 10 -9.67 -21.09 10.94
C LYS A 10 -9.11 -19.67 10.97
N PHE A 11 -9.98 -18.67 10.94
CA PHE A 11 -9.60 -17.28 11.13
C PHE A 11 -9.01 -17.10 12.54
N GLN A 12 -7.75 -16.64 12.59
CA GLN A 12 -7.05 -16.34 13.83
C GLN A 12 -6.56 -14.90 13.77
N TRP A 13 -7.03 -14.10 14.72
CA TRP A 13 -6.60 -12.72 14.91
C TRP A 13 -5.97 -12.61 16.28
N GLY A 14 -4.65 -12.38 16.32
CA GLY A 14 -3.91 -12.14 17.54
C GLY A 14 -2.97 -10.94 17.36
N ASP A 15 -2.06 -10.77 18.31
CA ASP A 15 -1.25 -9.56 18.42
C ASP A 15 -0.43 -9.25 17.17
N LYS A 16 0.04 -10.28 16.45
CA LYS A 16 0.80 -10.10 15.19
C LYS A 16 -0.06 -9.53 14.07
N GLN A 17 -1.30 -10.00 13.93
CA GLN A 17 -2.24 -9.51 12.93
C GLN A 17 -2.68 -8.08 13.27
N GLU A 18 -3.00 -7.84 14.54
CA GLU A 18 -3.39 -6.51 15.03
C GLU A 18 -2.28 -5.49 14.83
N ALA A 19 -1.04 -5.82 15.22
CA ALA A 19 0.11 -4.93 15.03
C ALA A 19 0.36 -4.59 13.55
N ALA A 20 0.28 -5.59 12.66
CA ALA A 20 0.42 -5.37 11.23
C ALA A 20 -0.73 -4.49 10.67
N PHE A 21 -1.95 -4.68 11.16
CA PHE A 21 -3.10 -3.89 10.75
C PHE A 21 -3.01 -2.43 11.22
N GLN A 22 -2.60 -2.19 12.47
CA GLN A 22 -2.38 -0.84 12.98
C GLN A 22 -1.23 -0.13 12.27
N LEU A 23 -0.13 -0.83 11.97
CA LEU A 23 0.95 -0.29 11.16
C LEU A 23 0.46 0.10 9.76
N LEU A 24 -0.37 -0.74 9.13
CA LEU A 24 -0.94 -0.44 7.83
C LEU A 24 -1.83 0.81 7.88
N LYS A 25 -2.71 0.90 8.89
CA LYS A 25 -3.54 2.10 9.12
C LYS A 25 -2.68 3.34 9.31
N GLN A 26 -1.65 3.27 10.15
CA GLN A 26 -0.74 4.38 10.37
C GLN A 26 -0.13 4.82 9.04
N LYS A 27 0.50 3.91 8.28
CA LYS A 27 1.16 4.24 7.02
C LYS A 27 0.22 4.82 5.96
N LEU A 28 -1.02 4.34 5.90
CA LEU A 28 -2.04 4.85 4.99
C LEU A 28 -2.57 6.23 5.42
N CYS A 29 -2.60 6.52 6.72
CA CYS A 29 -3.11 7.78 7.26
C CYS A 29 -2.02 8.84 7.49
N SER A 30 -0.73 8.49 7.45
CA SER A 30 0.37 9.37 7.88
C SER A 30 1.18 10.03 6.75
N ALA A 31 0.97 9.68 5.48
CA ALA A 31 1.75 10.17 4.34
C ALA A 31 0.88 10.97 3.35
N PRO A 32 1.46 11.90 2.57
CA PRO A 32 0.75 13.08 2.10
C PRO A 32 -0.40 12.70 1.19
N ILE A 33 -1.58 13.20 1.59
CA ILE A 33 -2.84 13.09 0.88
C ILE A 33 -2.58 13.50 -0.56
N LEU A 34 -2.79 12.54 -1.47
CA LEU A 34 -2.84 12.69 -2.92
C LEU A 34 -3.14 14.16 -3.30
N ALA A 35 -2.10 14.89 -3.65
CA ALA A 35 -2.26 16.27 -4.09
C ALA A 35 -3.07 16.28 -5.38
N LEU A 36 -3.84 17.35 -5.60
CA LEU A 36 -4.51 17.52 -6.88
C LEU A 36 -3.45 17.56 -7.98
N PRO A 37 -3.61 16.76 -9.05
CA PRO A 37 -2.64 16.76 -10.14
C PRO A 37 -2.62 18.11 -10.84
N GLU A 38 -1.43 18.62 -11.11
CA GLU A 38 -1.21 19.85 -11.85
C GLU A 38 -1.13 19.53 -13.33
N ARG A 39 -2.06 20.04 -14.15
CA ARG A 39 -2.18 19.60 -15.57
C ARG A 39 -0.97 20.00 -16.44
N SER A 40 -0.18 20.98 -16.00
CA SER A 40 1.02 21.45 -16.71
C SER A 40 2.26 20.60 -16.46
N GLU A 41 2.25 19.74 -15.44
CA GLU A 41 3.42 18.96 -15.04
C GLU A 41 3.38 17.53 -15.56
N ASP A 42 4.55 17.02 -15.94
CA ASP A 42 4.73 15.64 -16.37
C ASP A 42 4.49 14.66 -15.21
N PHE A 43 3.91 13.51 -15.56
CA PHE A 43 3.81 12.38 -14.64
C PHE A 43 4.95 11.39 -14.87
N VAL A 44 5.49 10.86 -13.77
CA VAL A 44 6.50 9.81 -13.74
C VAL A 44 5.91 8.59 -13.03
N ALA A 45 5.97 7.44 -13.69
CA ALA A 45 5.60 6.16 -13.08
C ALA A 45 6.84 5.51 -12.47
N TYR A 46 6.84 5.33 -11.15
CA TYR A 46 7.82 4.52 -10.43
C TYR A 46 7.25 3.12 -10.24
N CYS A 47 7.88 2.16 -10.90
CA CYS A 47 7.48 0.76 -10.86
C CYS A 47 8.48 -0.05 -10.04
N ASP A 48 7.98 -0.94 -9.19
CA ASP A 48 8.78 -1.96 -8.51
C ASP A 48 8.08 -3.32 -8.63
N ALA A 49 8.87 -4.38 -8.73
CA ALA A 49 8.38 -5.74 -8.90
C ALA A 49 9.14 -6.70 -8.00
N SER A 50 8.39 -7.59 -7.36
CA SER A 50 8.92 -8.74 -6.63
C SER A 50 8.27 -10.02 -7.13
N ILE A 51 8.83 -11.16 -6.73
CA ILE A 51 8.25 -12.50 -6.98
C ILE A 51 6.79 -12.58 -6.50
N LYS A 52 6.40 -11.76 -5.52
CA LYS A 52 5.10 -11.81 -4.86
C LYS A 52 4.10 -10.78 -5.38
N GLY A 53 4.55 -9.78 -6.14
CA GLY A 53 3.66 -8.72 -6.61
C GLY A 53 4.37 -7.57 -7.31
N LEU A 54 3.59 -6.81 -8.06
CA LEU A 54 3.96 -5.59 -8.77
C LEU A 54 3.37 -4.39 -8.03
N GLY A 55 4.15 -3.32 -7.91
CA GLY A 55 3.72 -2.03 -7.39
C GLY A 55 4.06 -0.91 -8.38
N ILE A 56 3.14 0.04 -8.54
CA ILE A 56 3.36 1.24 -9.35
C ILE A 56 2.86 2.45 -8.55
N VAL A 57 3.65 3.53 -8.54
CA VAL A 57 3.28 4.82 -8.00
C VAL A 57 3.41 5.86 -9.10
N LEU A 58 2.36 6.66 -9.30
CA LEU A 58 2.38 7.80 -10.22
C LEU A 58 2.69 9.08 -9.43
N MET A 59 3.70 9.83 -9.85
CA MET A 59 4.15 11.06 -9.18
C MET A 59 4.37 12.19 -10.20
N GLN A 60 4.25 13.45 -9.79
CA GLN A 60 4.66 14.61 -10.58
C GLN A 60 6.00 15.13 -10.05
N ARG A 61 6.90 15.65 -10.91
CA ARG A 61 8.21 16.16 -10.44
C ARG A 61 8.00 17.34 -9.48
N ASP A 62 8.88 17.44 -8.49
CA ASP A 62 8.90 18.47 -7.44
C ASP A 62 7.74 18.45 -6.39
N LYS A 63 6.97 17.35 -6.28
CA LYS A 63 5.99 17.10 -5.20
C LYS A 63 6.10 15.70 -4.60
#